data_AF-A0A8X6XWX8-F1
#
_entry.id   AF-A0A8X6XWX8-F1
#
_cell.length_a   1.000
_cell.length_b   1.000
_cell.length_c   1.000
_cell.angle_alpha   90.00
_cell.angle_beta   90.00
_cell.angle_gamma   90.00
#
_symmetry.space_group_name_H-M   'P 1'
#
loop_
_entity.id
_entity.type
_entity.pdbx_description
1 polymer ?
#
loop_
_entity_poly.entity_id
_entity_poly.type
_entity_poly.pdbx_seq_one_letter_code
_entity_poly.pdbx_strand_id
1 'polypeptide(L)'
;MDIKNFLGEKIERKVKMLPGVVCRNSTTQKDELIIQGNDNELVPQSAALIHQSILVKNKDTRKCLNGIYVSEKTTVVTAEH
;
A
#
# COMPACT_ATOMS: atom_id res chain seq x y z
N MET A 1 -9.96 -1.09 -1.14
CA MET A 1 -8.91 -2.13 -1.26
C MET A 1 -9.13 -3.12 -0.13
N ASP A 2 -9.20 -4.40 -0.46
CA ASP A 2 -9.45 -5.47 0.51
C ASP A 2 -8.17 -6.28 0.70
N ILE A 3 -7.65 -6.30 1.93
CA ILE A 3 -6.47 -7.06 2.33
C ILE A 3 -6.98 -8.30 3.06
N LYS A 4 -6.68 -9.48 2.50
CA LYS A 4 -7.10 -10.77 3.04
C LYS A 4 -5.89 -11.56 3.53
N ASN A 5 -6.12 -12.43 4.51
CA ASN A 5 -5.13 -13.38 5.01
C ASN A 5 -3.83 -12.76 5.58
N PHE A 6 -3.92 -11.57 6.18
CA PHE A 6 -2.78 -10.95 6.86
C PHE A 6 -2.45 -11.74 8.14
N LEU A 7 -1.23 -12.30 8.24
CA LEU A 7 -0.79 -13.17 9.35
C LEU A 7 -1.69 -14.40 9.60
N GLY A 8 -2.45 -14.87 8.60
CA GLY A 8 -3.39 -15.97 8.77
C GLY A 8 -4.69 -15.59 9.51
N GLU A 9 -4.94 -14.29 9.72
CA GLU A 9 -6.22 -13.81 10.26
C GLU A 9 -7.34 -14.03 9.24
N LYS A 10 -8.50 -14.52 9.71
CA LYS A 10 -9.73 -14.64 8.90
C LYS A 10 -10.40 -13.28 8.62
N ILE A 11 -9.88 -12.21 9.23
CA ILE A 11 -10.45 -10.87 9.14
C ILE A 11 -10.00 -10.21 7.84
N GLU A 12 -10.95 -9.76 7.04
CA GLU A 12 -10.67 -8.93 5.87
C GLU A 12 -10.53 -7.47 6.31
N ARG A 13 -9.39 -6.83 5.98
CA ARG A 13 -9.15 -5.41 6.27
C ARG A 13 -9.47 -4.59 5.04
N LYS A 14 -10.44 -3.69 5.16
CA LYS A 14 -10.86 -2.80 4.06
C LYS A 14 -10.26 -1.42 4.26
N VAL A 15 -9.43 -1.00 3.30
CA VAL A 15 -8.85 0.34 3.26
C VAL A 15 -9.59 1.15 2.19
N LYS A 16 -10.16 2.29 2.60
CA LYS A 16 -10.79 3.25 1.71
C LYS A 16 -9.73 4.20 1.17
N MET A 17 -9.59 4.24 -0.15
CA MET A 17 -8.68 5.18 -0.81
C MET A 17 -9.29 6.57 -0.88
N LEU A 18 -8.42 7.58 -0.91
CA LEU A 18 -8.79 8.97 -1.11
C LEU A 18 -9.29 9.20 -2.55
N PRO A 19 -10.14 10.21 -2.77
CA PRO A 19 -10.64 10.52 -4.11
C PRO A 19 -9.47 10.83 -5.06
N GLY A 20 -9.56 10.37 -6.31
CA GLY A 20 -8.51 10.58 -7.31
C GLY A 20 -7.30 9.66 -7.20
N VAL A 21 -7.25 8.78 -6.20
CA VAL A 21 -6.19 7.77 -6.04
C VAL A 21 -6.70 6.39 -6.43
N VAL A 22 -5.97 5.75 -7.34
CA VAL A 22 -6.24 4.41 -7.85
C VAL A 22 -5.14 3.48 -7.39
N CYS A 23 -5.52 2.34 -6.81
CA CYS A 23 -4.59 1.27 -6.46
C CYS A 23 -4.76 0.11 -7.43
N ARG A 24 -3.65 -0.40 -7.96
CA ARG A 24 -3.60 -1.55 -8.87
C ARG A 24 -2.55 -2.53 -8.37
N ASN A 25 -2.75 -3.81 -8.68
CA ASN A 25 -1.71 -4.81 -8.45
C ASN A 25 -0.68 -4.69 -9.58
N SER A 26 0.60 -4.84 -9.25
CA SER A 26 1.65 -4.91 -10.24
C SER A 26 1.47 -6.17 -11.09
N THR A 27 1.60 -6.03 -12.42
CA THR A 27 1.57 -7.17 -13.35
C THR A 27 2.94 -7.82 -13.49
N THR A 28 4.00 -7.10 -13.13
CA THR A 28 5.40 -7.50 -13.33
C THR A 28 6.02 -8.08 -12.07
N GLN A 29 5.67 -7.57 -10.88
CA GLN A 29 6.12 -8.12 -9.61
C GLN A 29 4.97 -8.72 -8.81
N LYS A 30 5.25 -9.88 -8.22
CA LYS A 30 4.36 -10.54 -7.29
C LYS A 30 4.35 -9.79 -5.95
N ASP A 31 3.18 -9.69 -5.33
CA ASP A 31 2.97 -9.05 -4.02
C ASP A 31 3.28 -7.53 -3.97
N GLU A 32 3.32 -6.86 -5.14
CA GLU A 32 3.51 -5.42 -5.27
C GLU A 32 2.19 -4.70 -5.60
N LEU A 33 2.01 -3.51 -5.01
CA LEU A 33 0.87 -2.63 -5.21
C LEU A 33 1.33 -1.28 -5.73
N ILE A 34 0.71 -0.85 -6.83
CA ILE A 34 0.97 0.43 -7.46
C ILE A 34 -0.15 1.40 -7.08
N ILE A 35 0.23 2.49 -6.44
CA ILE A 35 -0.68 3.58 -6.05
C ILE A 35 -0.44 4.74 -7.00
N GLN A 36 -1.45 5.11 -7.78
CA GLN A 36 -1.38 6.18 -8.77
C GLN A 36 -2.45 7.21 -8.48
N GLY A 37 -2.12 8.48 -8.67
CA GLY A 37 -3.06 9.58 -8.53
C GLY A 37 -2.44 10.86 -9.05
N ASN A 38 -3.28 11.84 -9.34
CA ASN A 38 -2.82 13.13 -9.85
C ASN A 38 -2.25 14.02 -8.72
N ASP A 39 -2.80 13.89 -7.51
CA ASP A 39 -2.40 14.69 -6.36
C ASP A 39 -1.25 14.04 -5.58
N ASN A 40 -0.10 14.70 -5.55
CA ASN A 40 1.11 14.24 -4.89
C ASN A 40 0.98 14.15 -3.34
N GLU A 41 -0.05 14.75 -2.74
CA GLU A 41 -0.31 14.62 -1.29
C GLU A 41 -1.29 13.48 -0.97
N LEU A 42 -2.30 13.28 -1.82
CA LEU A 42 -3.31 12.24 -1.60
C LEU A 42 -2.77 10.83 -1.85
N VAL A 43 -1.84 10.69 -2.81
CA VAL A 43 -1.18 9.41 -3.10
C VAL A 43 -0.40 8.89 -1.88
N PRO A 44 0.58 9.62 -1.29
CA PRO A 44 1.30 9.15 -0.12
C PRO A 44 0.42 9.05 1.12
N GLN A 45 -0.61 9.89 1.27
CA GLN A 45 -1.55 9.76 2.37
C GLN A 45 -2.34 8.44 2.28
N SER A 46 -2.78 8.06 1.07
CA SER A 46 -3.42 6.76 0.84
C SER A 46 -2.47 5.60 1.13
N ALA A 47 -1.20 5.71 0.72
CA ALA A 47 -0.17 4.72 1.03
C ALA A 47 0.03 4.55 2.56
N ALA A 48 0.07 5.66 3.30
CA ALA A 48 0.20 5.65 4.74
C ALA A 48 -1.01 4.97 5.42
N LEU A 49 -2.23 5.21 4.94
CA LEU A 49 -3.44 4.55 5.46
C LEU A 49 -3.41 3.03 5.28
N ILE A 50 -2.93 2.54 4.13
CA ILE A 50 -2.76 1.11 3.88
C ILE A 50 -1.79 0.52 4.90
N HIS A 51 -0.60 1.13 5.04
CA HIS A 51 0.43 0.68 5.98
C HIS A 51 -0.10 0.69 7.43
N GLN A 52 -0.80 1.74 7.85
CA GLN A 52 -1.39 1.81 9.19
C GLN A 52 -2.44 0.72 9.44
N SER A 53 -3.23 0.38 8.41
CA SER A 53 -4.26 -0.65 8.53
C SER A 53 -3.69 -2.07 8.71
N ILE A 54 -2.46 -2.31 8.30
CA ILE A 54 -1.79 -3.61 8.37
C ILE A 54 -0.71 -3.67 9.44
N LEU A 55 -0.52 -2.63 10.24
CA LEU A 55 0.44 -2.68 11.33
C LEU A 55 0.08 -3.82 12.29
N VAL A 56 1.09 -4.65 12.57
CA VAL A 56 0.96 -5.75 13.53
C VAL A 56 0.85 -5.15 14.93
N LYS A 57 -0.29 -5.36 15.58
CA LYS A 57 -0.49 -4.96 16.97
C LYS A 57 -0.03 -6.09 17.90
N ASN A 58 0.51 -5.74 19.06
CA ASN A 58 0.90 -6.68 20.13
C ASN A 58 1.98 -7.71 19.75
N LYS A 59 2.83 -7.42 18.75
CA LYS A 59 4.06 -8.18 18.47
C LYS A 59 5.25 -7.23 18.33
N ASP A 60 6.46 -7.76 18.50
CA ASP A 60 7.69 -7.01 18.27
C ASP A 60 7.87 -6.75 16.76
N THR A 61 7.75 -5.49 16.36
CA THR A 61 7.88 -5.05 14.97
C THR A 61 9.28 -5.27 14.40
N ARG A 62 10.29 -5.48 15.25
CA ARG A 62 11.66 -5.80 14.81
C ARG A 62 11.84 -7.28 14.46
N LYS A 63 10.92 -8.14 14.89
CA LYS A 63 10.91 -9.58 14.57
C LYS A 63 9.84 -9.92 13.53
N CYS A 64 8.69 -9.27 13.62
CA CYS A 64 7.59 -9.44 12.67
C CYS A 64 7.67 -8.37 11.59
N LEU A 65 8.39 -8.67 10.50
CA LEU A 65 8.52 -7.82 9.31
C LEU A 65 7.31 -7.92 8.37
N ASN A 66 6.17 -8.44 8.84
CA ASN A 66 4.95 -8.54 8.05
C ASN A 66 4.32 -7.14 7.92
N GLY A 67 4.37 -6.59 6.71
CA GLY A 67 3.81 -5.29 6.38
C GLY A 67 3.92 -4.99 4.89
N ILE A 68 3.22 -3.96 4.43
CA ILE A 68 3.33 -3.38 3.09
C ILE A 68 4.05 -2.06 3.28
N TYR A 69 5.22 -1.93 2.67
CA TYR A 69 6.08 -0.77 2.80
C TYR A 69 6.16 -0.04 1.46
N VAL A 70 6.45 1.25 1.51
CA VAL A 70 6.71 2.04 0.31
C VAL A 70 8.10 1.70 -0.19
N SER A 71 8.18 1.01 -1.33
CA SER A 71 9.45 0.64 -1.96
C SER A 71 10.05 1.81 -2.73
N GLU A 72 9.25 2.44 -3.59
CA GLU A 72 9.71 3.51 -4.49
C GLU A 72 8.67 4.62 -4.58
N LYS A 73 9.14 5.85 -4.82
CA LYS A 73 8.31 7.01 -5.16
C LYS A 73 8.75 7.52 -6.52
N THR A 74 7.90 7.33 -7.52
CA THR A 74 8.18 7.71 -8.90
C THR A 74 7.00 8.44 -9.52
N THR A 75 7.24 9.14 -10.63
CA THR A 75 6.20 9.78 -11.45
C THR A 75 5.73 8.81 -12.53
N VAL A 76 4.43 8.87 -12.87
CA VAL A 76 3.85 7.96 -13.88
C VAL A 76 4.40 8.21 -15.29
N VAL A 77 4.77 9.46 -15.58
CA VAL A 77 5.45 9.84 -16.82
C VAL A 77 6.87 10.22 -16.46
N THR A 78 7.84 9.52 -17.05
CA THR A 78 9.24 9.91 -17.01
C THR A 78 9.45 10.96 -18.10
N ALA A 79 9.94 12.13 -17.75
CA ALA A 79 10.31 13.15 -18.74
C ALA A 79 11.61 12.71 -19.42
N GLU A 80 11.50 11.97 -20.53
CA GLU A 80 12.63 11.68 -21.40
C GLU A 80 12.98 12.95 -22.19
N HIS A 81 14.24 13.41 -22.08
CA HIS A 81 14.82 14.44 -22.92
C HIS A 81 15.57 13.80 -24.09
#